data_AF-A0A922CMG5-F1
#
_entry.id   AF-A0A922CMG5-F1
#
_cell.length_a   1.000
_cell.length_b   1.000
_cell.length_c   1.000
_cell.angle_alpha   90.00
_cell.angle_beta   90.00
_cell.angle_gamma   90.00
#
_symmetry.space_group_name_H-M   'P 1'
#
loop_
_entity.id
_entity.type
_entity.pdbx_description
1 polymer ?
#
loop_
_entity_poly.entity_id
_entity_poly.type
_entity_poly.pdbx_seq_one_letter_code
_entity_poly.pdbx_strand_id
1 'polypeptide(L)'
;MQELTTKAVAGAKSLGNFLYSAVNKAGAKVSEAGAKIKKTVEENSILGEFNREQDAFIKGQEGRGGASAVPPWIGAHNEPALKEECLSLSTDRRNFVRAPPAGVEFDFDYDKMYPVAVAIMAEDPNLEKMRFDLVPKVITEENFWRNYFYRLSLICQANEADAAASRQTSADDSQDSDKSASENLIANEKSSQECIDDVKKRIKSLKVDRDNDDA
;
A
#
# COMPACT_ATOMS: atom_id res chain seq x y z
N MET A 1 36.98 -23.41 -37.17
CA MET A 1 36.78 -22.06 -36.62
C MET A 1 35.47 -22.05 -35.86
N GLN A 2 35.51 -22.26 -34.54
CA GLN A 2 34.44 -21.94 -33.57
C GLN A 2 34.95 -22.32 -32.18
N GLU A 3 36.00 -21.62 -31.78
CA GLU A 3 36.55 -21.49 -30.43
C GLU A 3 36.85 -19.98 -30.37
N LEU A 4 36.51 -19.27 -29.29
CA LEU A 4 36.64 -17.80 -29.04
C LEU A 4 35.32 -16.98 -28.97
N THR A 5 34.26 -17.48 -28.34
CA THR A 5 33.14 -16.59 -27.90
C THR A 5 32.57 -16.97 -26.54
N THR A 6 33.46 -17.32 -25.59
CA THR A 6 33.07 -17.71 -24.22
C THR A 6 33.83 -16.97 -23.12
N LYS A 7 34.48 -15.83 -23.42
CA LYS A 7 35.18 -15.02 -22.41
C LYS A 7 35.16 -13.52 -22.75
N ALA A 8 34.02 -12.85 -22.56
CA ALA A 8 33.98 -11.37 -22.48
C ALA A 8 32.73 -10.77 -21.79
N VAL A 9 31.85 -11.55 -21.14
CA VAL A 9 30.63 -11.01 -20.49
C VAL A 9 30.58 -11.32 -18.98
N ALA A 10 31.73 -11.26 -18.31
CA ALA A 10 31.82 -11.45 -16.86
C ALA A 10 32.42 -10.25 -16.11
N GLY A 11 32.49 -9.07 -16.75
CA GLY A 11 33.31 -7.96 -16.26
C GLY A 11 32.61 -6.64 -15.89
N ALA A 12 31.30 -6.46 -16.15
CA ALA A 12 30.68 -5.12 -16.00
C ALA A 12 29.49 -5.03 -15.03
N LYS A 13 29.02 -6.14 -14.46
CA LYS A 13 27.91 -6.12 -13.48
C LYS A 13 28.35 -5.79 -12.04
N SER A 14 29.65 -5.62 -11.78
CA SER A 14 30.19 -5.38 -10.43
C SER A 14 30.74 -3.97 -10.20
N LEU A 15 30.86 -3.12 -11.24
CA LEU A 15 31.44 -1.79 -11.09
C LEU A 15 30.39 -0.69 -10.84
N GLY A 16 29.16 -0.87 -11.32
CA GLY A 16 28.07 0.10 -11.16
C GLY A 16 27.61 0.31 -9.70
N ASN A 17 27.72 -0.71 -8.85
CA ASN A 17 27.34 -0.62 -7.43
C ASN A 17 28.52 -0.24 -6.50
N PHE A 18 29.76 -0.25 -6.99
CA PHE A 18 30.94 0.02 -6.14
C PHE A 18 31.33 1.51 -6.06
N LEU A 19 30.99 2.31 -7.07
CA LEU A 19 31.39 3.74 -7.11
C LEU A 19 30.41 4.68 -6.39
N TYR A 20 29.16 4.25 -6.17
CA TYR A 20 28.18 5.04 -5.40
C TYR A 20 28.60 5.23 -3.92
N SER A 21 29.44 4.35 -3.38
CA SER A 21 29.85 4.38 -1.97
C SER A 21 31.13 5.17 -1.65
N ALA A 22 31.73 5.89 -2.61
CA ALA A 22 33.00 6.60 -2.37
C ALA A 22 32.90 8.13 -2.27
N VAL A 23 31.72 8.74 -2.47
CA VAL A 23 31.58 10.22 -2.44
C VAL A 23 31.11 10.78 -1.10
N ASN A 24 30.61 9.96 -0.18
CA ASN A 24 30.17 10.45 1.15
C ASN A 24 31.24 10.40 2.25
N LYS A 25 32.54 10.29 1.90
CA LYS A 25 33.61 10.27 2.90
C LYS A 25 34.84 11.11 2.52
N ALA A 26 34.63 12.39 2.18
CA ALA A 26 35.65 13.42 2.26
C ALA A 26 35.05 14.84 2.38
N GLY A 27 34.01 14.99 3.20
CA GLY A 27 33.42 16.29 3.54
C GLY A 27 34.10 16.95 4.74
N ALA A 28 35.42 17.14 4.71
CA ALA A 28 36.11 17.90 5.73
C ALA A 28 37.29 18.68 5.12
N LYS A 29 37.14 20.01 5.09
CA LYS A 29 38.16 21.05 4.83
C LYS A 29 38.54 21.29 3.37
N VAL A 30 37.77 22.12 2.67
CA VAL A 30 38.32 23.18 1.78
C VAL A 30 37.41 24.41 1.85
N SER A 31 37.62 25.25 2.86
CA SER A 31 37.38 26.68 2.73
C SER A 31 38.69 27.26 2.20
N GLU A 32 38.63 28.21 1.26
CA GLU A 32 39.78 28.83 0.57
C GLU A 32 40.36 28.09 -0.65
N ALA A 33 39.53 27.89 -1.68
CA ALA A 33 40.00 27.91 -3.08
C ALA A 33 38.86 28.28 -4.04
N GLY A 34 38.12 29.34 -3.70
CA GLY A 34 37.11 29.93 -4.57
C GLY A 34 37.78 30.67 -5.73
N ALA A 35 37.79 30.07 -6.92
CA ALA A 35 37.76 30.75 -8.24
C ALA A 35 38.13 29.84 -9.43
N LYS A 36 38.68 28.62 -9.21
CA LYS A 36 39.10 27.74 -10.32
C LYS A 36 38.26 26.48 -10.54
N ILE A 37 37.26 26.20 -9.69
CA ILE A 37 36.42 24.99 -9.75
C ILE A 37 35.22 25.13 -10.72
N LYS A 38 34.86 26.35 -11.13
CA LYS A 38 33.67 26.56 -11.98
C LYS A 38 33.82 25.99 -13.40
N LYS A 39 35.05 25.78 -13.90
CA LYS A 39 35.29 25.33 -15.28
C LYS A 39 35.44 23.81 -15.43
N THR A 40 35.76 23.08 -14.36
CA THR A 40 35.96 21.61 -14.41
C THR A 40 34.70 20.84 -14.01
N VAL A 41 33.68 21.51 -13.46
CA VAL A 41 32.37 20.88 -13.17
C VAL A 41 31.49 20.79 -14.41
N GLU A 42 31.60 21.74 -15.35
CA GLU A 42 30.96 21.62 -16.67
C GLU A 42 31.60 20.53 -17.54
N GLU A 43 32.89 20.24 -17.34
CA GLU A 43 33.60 19.17 -18.05
C GLU A 43 33.36 17.76 -17.47
N ASN A 44 32.67 17.63 -16.32
CA ASN A 44 32.11 16.35 -15.87
C ASN A 44 30.75 16.08 -16.54
N SER A 45 30.73 16.21 -17.87
CA SER A 45 29.62 15.82 -18.77
C SER A 45 29.06 14.44 -18.39
N ILE A 46 29.92 13.55 -17.89
CA ILE A 46 29.63 12.20 -17.44
C ILE A 46 28.42 12.11 -16.48
N LEU A 47 28.20 13.04 -15.55
CA LEU A 47 27.04 12.98 -14.64
C LEU A 47 25.73 13.42 -15.32
N GLY A 48 25.80 14.42 -16.20
CA GLY A 48 24.65 14.86 -16.99
C GLY A 48 24.27 13.87 -18.08
N GLU A 49 25.28 13.27 -18.72
CA GLU A 49 25.15 12.25 -19.77
C GLU A 49 24.66 10.92 -19.18
N PHE A 50 25.10 10.53 -17.98
CA PHE A 50 24.64 9.31 -17.30
C PHE A 50 23.20 9.39 -16.78
N ASN A 51 22.79 10.53 -16.19
CA ASN A 51 21.37 10.74 -15.83
C ASN A 51 20.49 10.75 -17.09
N ARG A 52 20.96 11.40 -18.17
CA ARG A 52 20.26 11.43 -19.44
C ARG A 52 20.18 10.04 -20.11
N GLU A 53 21.20 9.21 -19.95
CA GLU A 53 21.22 7.83 -20.45
C GLU A 53 20.39 6.87 -19.60
N GLN A 54 20.30 7.06 -18.28
CA GLN A 54 19.33 6.34 -17.43
C GLN A 54 17.89 6.73 -17.77
N ASP A 55 17.60 8.01 -17.89
CA ASP A 55 16.27 8.50 -18.29
C ASP A 55 15.89 8.01 -19.69
N ALA A 56 16.85 8.01 -20.63
CA ALA A 56 16.63 7.49 -21.97
C ALA A 56 16.46 5.96 -22.00
N PHE A 57 17.08 5.22 -21.07
CA PHE A 57 16.89 3.78 -20.93
C PHE A 57 15.50 3.45 -20.38
N ILE A 58 15.04 4.19 -19.35
CA ILE A 58 13.68 4.09 -18.80
C ILE A 58 12.66 4.43 -19.90
N LYS A 59 12.87 5.52 -20.63
CA LYS A 59 12.02 5.93 -21.77
C LYS A 59 12.05 4.95 -22.96
N GLY A 60 13.17 4.26 -23.16
CA GLY A 60 13.31 3.21 -24.18
C GLY A 60 12.50 1.95 -23.85
N GLN A 61 12.21 1.71 -22.57
CA GLN A 61 11.39 0.61 -22.08
C GLN A 61 9.89 0.93 -22.17
N GLU A 62 9.49 2.20 -22.06
CA GLU A 62 8.10 2.68 -22.27
C GLU A 62 7.57 2.38 -23.69
N GLY A 63 8.45 2.28 -24.69
CA GLY A 63 8.09 1.97 -26.08
C GLY A 63 7.72 0.50 -26.34
N ARG A 64 7.93 -0.40 -25.37
CA ARG A 64 7.56 -1.82 -25.44
C ARG A 64 6.42 -2.16 -24.47
N GLY A 65 5.38 -1.32 -24.45
CA GLY A 65 4.09 -1.64 -23.84
C GLY A 65 4.13 -1.86 -22.33
N GLY A 66 4.13 -0.78 -21.55
CA GLY A 66 3.92 -0.85 -20.11
C GLY A 66 3.69 0.52 -19.54
N ALA A 67 2.55 0.72 -18.88
CA ALA A 67 2.34 1.89 -18.03
C ALA A 67 3.51 1.98 -17.03
N SER A 68 3.93 3.21 -16.68
CA SER A 68 4.85 3.44 -15.56
C SER A 68 4.33 2.63 -14.36
N ALA A 69 5.17 1.74 -13.82
CA ALA A 69 4.76 0.87 -12.73
C ALA A 69 4.32 1.74 -11.55
N VAL A 70 3.16 1.42 -10.96
CA VAL A 70 2.60 2.17 -9.84
C VAL A 70 2.80 1.40 -8.54
N PRO A 71 2.88 2.08 -7.39
CA PRO A 71 2.86 1.41 -6.09
C PRO A 71 1.57 0.61 -5.87
N PRO A 72 1.61 -0.44 -5.03
CA PRO A 72 0.50 -1.37 -4.89
C PRO A 72 -0.72 -0.80 -4.16
N TRP A 73 -0.59 0.34 -3.47
CA TRP A 73 -1.70 0.98 -2.77
C TRP A 73 -2.63 1.78 -3.69
N ILE A 74 -2.16 2.14 -4.89
CA ILE A 74 -2.93 2.97 -5.82
C ILE A 74 -4.19 2.23 -6.29
N GLY A 75 -5.36 2.82 -6.07
CA GLY A 75 -6.65 2.23 -6.44
C GLY A 75 -7.22 1.22 -5.43
N ALA A 76 -6.56 1.03 -4.28
CA ALA A 76 -7.10 0.26 -3.18
C ALA A 76 -8.27 1.00 -2.50
N HIS A 77 -9.21 0.25 -1.92
CA HIS A 77 -10.37 0.83 -1.23
C HIS A 77 -9.98 1.79 -0.08
N ASN A 78 -8.91 1.44 0.66
CA ASN A 78 -8.35 2.25 1.74
C ASN A 78 -6.91 2.67 1.42
N GLU A 79 -6.71 3.27 0.24
CA GLU A 79 -5.41 3.73 -0.25
C GLU A 79 -4.54 4.48 0.80
N PRO A 80 -5.04 5.48 1.56
CA PRO A 80 -4.18 6.25 2.46
C PRO A 80 -3.64 5.41 3.62
N ALA A 81 -4.48 4.57 4.24
CA ALA A 81 -4.04 3.71 5.35
C ALA A 81 -3.11 2.59 4.85
N LEU A 82 -3.44 1.99 3.70
CA LEU A 82 -2.61 0.96 3.08
C LEU A 82 -1.22 1.51 2.73
N LYS A 83 -1.17 2.72 2.16
CA LYS A 83 0.07 3.42 1.87
C LYS A 83 0.90 3.63 3.14
N GLU A 84 0.31 4.18 4.20
CA GLU A 84 1.01 4.42 5.46
C GLU A 84 1.61 3.11 6.02
N GLU A 85 0.84 2.03 6.03
CA GLU A 85 1.29 0.73 6.51
C GLU A 85 2.44 0.17 5.66
N CYS A 86 2.33 0.27 4.33
CA CYS A 86 3.40 -0.14 3.41
C CYS A 86 4.69 0.66 3.65
N LEU A 87 4.60 1.98 3.79
CA LEU A 87 5.75 2.86 4.04
C LEU A 87 6.38 2.61 5.43
N SER A 88 5.59 2.16 6.40
CA SER A 88 6.09 1.81 7.73
C SER A 88 7.11 0.67 7.70
N LEU A 89 7.07 -0.20 6.67
CA LEU A 89 8.01 -1.31 6.51
C LEU A 89 9.47 -0.83 6.51
N SER A 90 9.74 0.34 5.93
CA SER A 90 11.08 0.89 5.79
C SER A 90 11.68 1.40 7.10
N THR A 91 10.87 1.48 8.17
CA THR A 91 11.33 1.89 9.49
C THR A 91 11.96 0.75 10.31
N ASP A 92 11.68 -0.52 9.96
CA ASP A 92 12.24 -1.68 10.66
C ASP A 92 13.20 -2.46 9.76
N ARG A 93 14.48 -2.49 10.16
CA ARG A 93 15.54 -3.27 9.53
C ARG A 93 15.19 -4.74 9.33
N ARG A 94 14.38 -5.33 10.21
CA ARG A 94 14.01 -6.75 10.17
C ARG A 94 13.22 -7.10 8.91
N ASN A 95 12.49 -6.15 8.32
CA ASN A 95 11.73 -6.34 7.09
C ASN A 95 12.62 -6.64 5.87
N PHE A 96 13.89 -6.21 5.92
CA PHE A 96 14.84 -6.41 4.84
C PHE A 96 15.71 -7.65 5.00
N VAL A 97 16.08 -8.01 6.23
CA VAL A 97 17.09 -9.06 6.49
C VAL A 97 16.50 -10.42 6.84
N ARG A 98 15.24 -10.48 7.27
CA ARG A 98 14.58 -11.74 7.59
C ARG A 98 13.89 -12.29 6.36
N ALA A 99 14.35 -13.45 5.90
CA ALA A 99 13.73 -14.17 4.80
C ALA A 99 12.25 -14.50 5.09
N PRO A 100 11.43 -14.67 4.03
CA PRO A 100 10.15 -15.35 4.13
C PRO A 100 10.31 -16.71 4.86
N PRO A 101 9.34 -17.12 5.69
CA PRO A 101 9.35 -18.42 6.36
C PRO A 101 9.59 -19.57 5.38
N ALA A 102 10.33 -20.60 5.81
CA ALA A 102 10.51 -21.78 4.98
C ALA A 102 9.16 -22.46 4.71
N GLY A 103 8.92 -22.85 3.45
CA GLY A 103 7.69 -23.52 3.04
C GLY A 103 6.55 -22.59 2.63
N VAL A 104 6.66 -21.27 2.79
CA VAL A 104 5.73 -20.34 2.16
C VAL A 104 6.08 -20.18 0.68
N GLU A 105 5.08 -20.32 -0.18
CA GLU A 105 5.22 -20.02 -1.59
C GLU A 105 5.07 -18.51 -1.79
N PHE A 106 6.14 -17.87 -2.23
CA PHE A 106 6.16 -16.46 -2.59
C PHE A 106 6.96 -16.34 -3.88
N ASP A 107 6.23 -16.24 -5.00
CA ASP A 107 6.81 -16.09 -6.32
C ASP A 107 7.37 -14.67 -6.47
N PHE A 108 8.70 -14.57 -6.48
CA PHE A 108 9.41 -13.31 -6.56
C PHE A 108 10.34 -13.34 -7.77
N ASP A 109 10.15 -12.37 -8.64
CA ASP A 109 10.99 -12.13 -9.82
C ASP A 109 11.51 -10.71 -9.74
N TYR A 110 12.84 -10.59 -9.61
CA TYR A 110 13.49 -9.30 -9.42
C TYR A 110 13.20 -8.34 -10.58
N ASP A 111 13.34 -8.79 -11.83
CA ASP A 111 13.22 -7.93 -13.01
C ASP A 111 11.79 -7.43 -13.20
N LYS A 112 10.79 -8.26 -12.87
CA LYS A 112 9.37 -7.87 -12.94
C LYS A 112 8.95 -6.92 -11.82
N MET A 113 9.52 -7.09 -10.63
CA MET A 113 9.11 -6.33 -9.43
C MET A 113 9.90 -5.03 -9.26
N TYR A 114 11.10 -4.92 -9.84
CA TYR A 114 11.94 -3.75 -9.68
C TYR A 114 11.31 -2.42 -10.16
N PRO A 115 10.54 -2.37 -11.27
CA PRO A 115 9.82 -1.15 -11.64
C PRO A 115 8.86 -0.65 -10.54
N VAL A 116 8.19 -1.56 -9.82
CA VAL A 116 7.34 -1.21 -8.67
C VAL A 116 8.18 -0.70 -7.51
N ALA A 117 9.37 -1.28 -7.29
CA ALA A 117 10.31 -0.82 -6.27
C ALA A 117 10.76 0.62 -6.50
N VAL A 118 11.03 0.99 -7.76
CA VAL A 118 11.38 2.36 -8.15
C VAL A 118 10.24 3.33 -7.83
N ALA A 119 9.00 2.95 -8.12
CA ALA A 119 7.83 3.76 -7.81
C ALA A 119 7.66 3.97 -6.29
N ILE A 120 7.89 2.93 -5.48
CA ILE A 120 7.84 3.02 -4.01
C ILE A 120 8.98 3.90 -3.48
N MET A 121 10.21 3.75 -3.98
CA MET A 121 11.37 4.55 -3.54
C MET A 121 11.19 6.05 -3.82
N ALA A 122 10.48 6.41 -4.90
CA ALA A 122 10.13 7.81 -5.17
C ALA A 122 9.24 8.44 -4.09
N GLU A 123 8.49 7.62 -3.34
CA GLU A 123 7.62 8.06 -2.24
C GLU A 123 8.23 7.77 -0.85
N ASP A 124 9.21 6.87 -0.75
CA ASP A 124 9.84 6.41 0.48
C ASP A 124 11.37 6.63 0.49
N PRO A 125 11.86 7.79 0.96
CA PRO A 125 13.29 8.04 1.07
C PRO A 125 13.98 7.15 2.12
N ASN A 126 13.25 6.59 3.09
CA ASN A 126 13.83 5.66 4.06
C ASN A 126 14.16 4.32 3.41
N LEU A 127 13.38 3.87 2.42
CA LEU A 127 13.64 2.65 1.68
C LEU A 127 15.00 2.69 0.97
N GLU A 128 15.31 3.80 0.30
CA GLU A 128 16.61 4.02 -0.35
C GLU A 128 17.76 4.03 0.67
N LYS A 129 17.56 4.72 1.80
CA LYS A 129 18.54 4.75 2.89
C LYS A 129 18.83 3.33 3.40
N MET A 130 17.80 2.53 3.63
CA MET A 130 17.94 1.15 4.08
C MET A 130 18.64 0.28 3.04
N ARG A 131 18.34 0.46 1.74
CA ARG A 131 19.04 -0.22 0.65
C ARG A 131 20.54 0.11 0.65
N PHE A 132 20.90 1.40 0.76
CA PHE A 132 22.31 1.83 0.82
C PHE A 132 23.05 1.30 2.07
N ASP A 133 22.36 1.22 3.20
CA ASP A 133 22.95 0.76 4.46
C ASP A 133 23.12 -0.77 4.49
N LEU A 134 22.24 -1.52 3.83
CA LEU A 134 22.21 -2.99 3.91
C LEU A 134 22.79 -3.71 2.69
N VAL A 135 22.81 -3.10 1.51
CA VAL A 135 23.24 -3.74 0.25
C VAL A 135 24.55 -3.14 -0.23
N PRO A 136 25.56 -3.93 -0.65
CA PRO A 136 25.68 -5.40 -0.52
C PRO A 136 26.20 -5.83 0.86
N LYS A 137 26.29 -4.91 1.83
CA LYS A 137 27.05 -5.07 3.09
C LYS A 137 26.54 -6.20 3.99
N VAL A 138 25.23 -6.38 4.05
CA VAL A 138 24.54 -7.30 4.96
C VAL A 138 23.80 -8.38 4.16
N ILE A 139 23.14 -7.98 3.07
CA ILE A 139 22.38 -8.86 2.20
C ILE A 139 22.58 -8.45 0.74
N THR A 140 22.39 -9.40 -0.16
CA THR A 140 22.35 -9.14 -1.61
C THR A 140 21.13 -8.32 -1.97
N GLU A 141 21.22 -7.57 -3.07
CA GLU A 141 20.10 -6.78 -3.60
C GLU A 141 18.83 -7.62 -3.85
N GLU A 142 18.97 -8.79 -4.48
CA GLU A 142 17.85 -9.68 -4.76
C GLU A 142 17.11 -10.10 -3.48
N ASN A 143 17.85 -10.52 -2.44
CA ASN A 143 17.26 -10.87 -1.15
C ASN A 143 16.67 -9.66 -0.39
N PHE A 144 17.24 -8.46 -0.53
CA PHE A 144 16.66 -7.24 0.05
C PHE A 144 15.24 -7.03 -0.49
N TRP A 145 15.09 -7.09 -1.80
CA TRP A 145 13.81 -6.89 -2.46
C TRP A 145 12.85 -8.05 -2.24
N ARG A 146 13.32 -9.30 -2.33
CA ARG A 146 12.50 -10.48 -2.02
C ARG A 146 11.90 -10.40 -0.63
N ASN A 147 12.68 -10.01 0.37
CA ASN A 147 12.22 -9.91 1.75
C ASN A 147 11.24 -8.74 1.93
N TYR A 148 11.53 -7.58 1.35
CA TYR A 148 10.66 -6.40 1.40
C TYR A 148 9.31 -6.68 0.75
N PHE A 149 9.31 -7.17 -0.50
CA PHE A 149 8.07 -7.45 -1.24
C PHE A 149 7.24 -8.57 -0.62
N TYR A 150 7.86 -9.50 0.11
CA TYR A 150 7.10 -10.47 0.89
C TYR A 150 6.32 -9.79 2.04
N ARG A 151 6.91 -8.83 2.75
CA ARG A 151 6.17 -8.08 3.78
C ARG A 151 5.08 -7.22 3.17
N LEU A 152 5.39 -6.58 2.05
CA LEU A 152 4.46 -5.74 1.30
C LEU A 152 3.25 -6.55 0.83
N SER A 153 3.46 -7.76 0.29
CA SER A 153 2.37 -8.61 -0.18
C SER A 153 1.43 -9.05 0.94
N LEU A 154 1.95 -9.30 2.15
CA LEU A 154 1.12 -9.62 3.32
C LEU A 154 0.20 -8.46 3.72
N ILE A 155 0.73 -7.23 3.71
CA ILE A 155 -0.06 -6.02 4.00
C ILE A 155 -1.16 -5.84 2.94
N CYS A 156 -0.83 -5.97 1.65
CA CYS A 156 -1.81 -5.88 0.58
C CYS A 156 -2.92 -6.92 0.71
N GLN A 157 -2.56 -8.19 0.98
CA GLN A 157 -3.52 -9.28 1.18
C GLN A 157 -4.44 -9.04 2.38
N ALA A 158 -3.91 -8.52 3.49
CA ALA A 158 -4.70 -8.19 4.67
C ALA A 158 -5.73 -7.08 4.35
N ASN A 159 -5.31 -6.01 3.68
CA ASN A 159 -6.20 -4.93 3.27
C ASN A 159 -7.29 -5.39 2.27
N GLU A 160 -6.95 -6.29 1.35
CA GLU A 160 -7.94 -6.89 0.43
C GLU A 160 -8.98 -7.74 1.17
N ALA A 161 -8.55 -8.51 2.18
CA ALA A 161 -9.44 -9.30 3.03
C ALA A 161 -10.39 -8.41 3.85
N ASP A 162 -9.87 -7.32 4.43
CA ASP A 162 -10.66 -6.33 5.17
C ASP A 162 -11.69 -5.63 4.27
N ALA A 163 -11.29 -5.27 3.05
CA ALA A 163 -12.20 -4.70 2.06
C ALA A 163 -13.28 -5.71 1.62
N ALA A 164 -12.96 -7.00 1.52
CA ALA A 164 -13.92 -8.05 1.19
C ALA A 164 -14.92 -8.29 2.34
N ALA A 165 -14.46 -8.34 3.59
CA ALA A 165 -15.31 -8.47 4.76
C ALA A 165 -16.28 -7.29 4.90
N SER A 166 -15.78 -6.07 4.69
CA SER A 166 -16.61 -4.86 4.73
C SER A 166 -17.76 -4.93 3.73
N ARG A 167 -17.52 -5.41 2.50
CA ARG A 167 -18.56 -5.59 1.47
C ARG A 167 -19.63 -6.63 1.85
N GLN A 168 -19.26 -7.70 2.57
CA GLN A 168 -20.21 -8.73 3.00
C GLN A 168 -21.17 -8.19 4.06
N THR A 169 -20.68 -7.38 5.01
CA THR A 169 -21.55 -6.76 6.02
C THR A 169 -22.56 -5.79 5.42
N SER A 170 -22.21 -5.08 4.34
CA SER A 170 -23.13 -4.17 3.65
C SER A 170 -24.18 -4.90 2.79
N ALA A 171 -23.85 -6.10 2.29
CA ALA A 171 -24.76 -6.93 1.50
C ALA A 171 -25.73 -7.74 2.37
N ASP A 172 -25.31 -8.14 3.57
CA ASP A 172 -26.16 -8.83 4.56
C ASP A 172 -27.18 -7.87 5.20
N ASP A 173 -26.83 -6.60 5.38
CA ASP A 173 -27.77 -5.54 5.79
C ASP A 173 -28.78 -5.17 4.68
N SER A 174 -28.53 -5.61 3.45
CA SER A 174 -29.48 -5.47 2.35
C SER A 174 -30.49 -6.63 2.28
N GLN A 175 -30.28 -7.74 3.02
CA GLN A 175 -31.21 -8.88 3.12
C GLN A 175 -32.02 -8.94 4.42
N ASP A 176 -31.98 -7.90 5.27
CA ASP A 176 -32.98 -7.68 6.33
C ASP A 176 -33.86 -6.44 6.12
N SER A 177 -33.83 -5.87 4.90
CA SER A 177 -34.76 -4.80 4.50
C SER A 177 -36.18 -5.29 4.17
N ASP A 178 -36.46 -6.61 4.31
CA ASP A 178 -37.82 -7.17 4.37
C ASP A 178 -38.28 -7.56 5.79
N LYS A 179 -37.47 -7.29 6.83
CA LYS A 179 -37.89 -7.46 8.24
C LYS A 179 -37.83 -6.18 9.07
N SER A 180 -37.26 -5.10 8.53
CA SER A 180 -37.42 -3.75 9.06
C SER A 180 -38.69 -3.03 8.55
N ALA A 181 -39.66 -3.75 7.95
CA ALA A 181 -41.03 -3.28 7.78
C ALA A 181 -41.99 -3.86 8.84
N SER A 182 -41.54 -4.88 9.62
CA SER A 182 -42.38 -5.58 10.59
C SER A 182 -42.35 -4.97 11.99
N GLU A 183 -41.33 -4.18 12.33
CA GLU A 183 -41.17 -3.66 13.71
C GLU A 183 -41.77 -2.25 13.91
N ASN A 184 -41.92 -1.47 12.83
CA ASN A 184 -42.64 -0.18 12.88
C ASN A 184 -44.17 -0.32 12.86
N LEU A 185 -44.70 -1.52 12.57
CA LEU A 185 -46.15 -1.79 12.69
C LEU A 185 -46.55 -2.10 14.15
N ILE A 186 -45.63 -2.57 14.99
CA ILE A 186 -45.93 -2.97 16.39
C ILE A 186 -45.99 -1.76 17.33
N ALA A 187 -45.30 -0.66 17.00
CA ALA A 187 -45.37 0.58 17.80
C ALA A 187 -46.67 1.37 17.58
N ASN A 188 -47.29 1.26 16.39
CA ASN A 188 -48.51 2.00 16.06
C ASN A 188 -49.80 1.29 16.50
N GLU A 189 -49.72 -0.03 16.75
CA GLU A 189 -50.85 -0.82 17.26
C GLU A 189 -51.04 -0.66 18.77
N LYS A 190 -49.98 -0.42 19.56
CA LYS A 190 -50.10 -0.15 21.00
C LYS A 190 -50.77 1.18 21.33
N SER A 191 -50.51 2.23 20.56
CA SER A 191 -51.13 3.55 20.73
C SER A 191 -52.63 3.53 20.37
N SER A 192 -53.01 2.71 19.38
CA SER A 192 -54.40 2.56 18.95
C SER A 192 -55.23 1.66 19.88
N GLN A 193 -54.59 0.72 20.60
CA GLN A 193 -55.27 -0.17 21.53
C GLN A 193 -55.59 0.50 22.88
N GLU A 194 -54.72 1.38 23.40
CA GLU A 194 -55.01 2.18 24.61
C GLU A 194 -56.20 3.14 24.40
N CYS A 195 -56.33 3.71 23.20
CA CYS A 195 -57.45 4.58 22.81
C CYS A 195 -58.81 3.85 22.83
N ILE A 196 -58.87 2.59 22.40
CA ILE A 196 -60.13 1.84 22.26
C ILE A 196 -60.61 1.30 23.62
N ASP A 197 -59.70 0.91 24.50
CA ASP A 197 -60.06 0.39 25.83
C ASP A 197 -60.55 1.49 26.77
N ASP A 198 -59.99 2.71 26.67
CA ASP A 198 -60.50 3.88 27.41
C ASP A 198 -61.89 4.32 26.93
N VAL A 199 -62.15 4.27 25.62
CA VAL A 199 -63.49 4.54 25.06
C VAL A 199 -64.50 3.48 25.51
N LYS A 200 -64.14 2.19 25.52
CA LYS A 200 -65.00 1.12 26.03
C LYS A 200 -65.30 1.26 27.53
N LYS A 201 -64.30 1.63 28.34
CA LYS A 201 -64.49 1.87 29.78
C LYS A 201 -65.43 3.04 30.05
N ARG A 202 -65.32 4.11 29.26
CA ARG A 202 -66.20 5.28 29.37
C ARG A 202 -67.64 4.98 28.94
N ILE A 203 -67.84 4.19 27.88
CA ILE A 203 -69.18 3.75 27.44
C ILE A 203 -69.81 2.80 28.47
N LYS A 204 -69.04 1.93 29.13
CA LYS A 204 -69.55 1.03 30.16
C LYS A 204 -69.97 1.78 31.43
N SER A 205 -69.24 2.83 31.81
CA SER A 205 -69.61 3.68 32.95
C SER A 205 -70.87 4.52 32.71
N LEU A 206 -71.15 4.89 31.46
CA LEU A 206 -72.37 5.63 31.09
C LEU A 206 -73.63 4.75 31.00
N LYS A 207 -73.47 3.42 31.01
CA LYS A 207 -74.58 2.46 30.85
C LYS A 207 -75.10 1.91 32.18
N VAL A 208 -74.53 2.32 33.30
CA VAL A 208 -74.90 1.85 34.66
C VAL A 208 -75.95 2.74 35.32
N ASP A 209 -76.20 3.95 34.83
CA ASP A 209 -77.16 4.88 35.46
C ASP A 209 -78.57 4.86 34.83
N ARG A 210 -78.93 3.83 34.03
CA ARG A 210 -80.24 3.78 33.33
C ARG A 210 -81.17 2.64 33.72
N ASP A 211 -80.87 1.90 34.79
CA ASP A 211 -81.76 0.84 35.31
C ASP A 211 -82.07 1.02 36.80
N ASN A 212 -82.38 2.25 37.23
CA ASN A 212 -83.00 2.45 38.53
C ASN A 212 -83.94 3.66 38.51
N ASP A 213 -85.10 3.48 37.84
CA ASP A 213 -86.36 4.13 38.17
C ASP A 213 -87.46 3.43 37.36
N ASP A 214 -88.12 2.45 37.98
CA ASP A 214 -89.54 2.13 37.78
C ASP A 214 -89.94 1.16 38.91
N ALA A 215 -90.38 1.76 40.01
CA ALA A 215 -91.30 1.16 40.96
C ALA A 215 -92.74 1.46 40.51
#